data_AF-A0AAF0UBL4-F1
#
_entry.id   AF-A0AAF0UBL4-F1
#
_cell.length_a   1.000
_cell.length_b   1.000
_cell.length_c   1.000
_cell.angle_alpha   90.00
_cell.angle_beta   90.00
_cell.angle_gamma   90.00
#
_symmetry.space_group_name_H-M   'P 1'
#
loop_
_entity.id
_entity.type
_entity.pdbx_description
1 polymer ?
#
loop_
_entity_poly.entity_id
_entity_poly.type
_entity_poly.pdbx_seq_one_letter_code
_entity_poly.pdbx_strand_id
1 'polypeptide(L)'
;MAMSVKHMYIIIVTLGVLSFIFGVIAENKKPANGTAILGNGVVICKYRSDHTVALGLLSVIFLAASAVAGFSSLFYPYKGKSIPQAVLLRSTSFIVFLNVALGTTGLAAVLLLWPIISEQLHITRNIHHNLQTECPTAKTGLLGGGAFLSLDSALFWLVCLMLSNNARDDYFEDTAADLKGGDAVNYEEDVVIKSA
;
A
#
# COMPACT_ATOMS: atom_id res chain seq x y z
N MET A 1 1.02 -8.00 -25.10
CA MET A 1 -0.30 -8.50 -24.62
C MET A 1 -0.95 -7.39 -23.82
N ALA A 2 -2.15 -6.94 -24.20
CA ALA A 2 -2.83 -5.87 -23.47
C ALA A 2 -3.26 -6.39 -22.08
N MET A 3 -2.81 -5.75 -21.01
CA MET A 3 -3.21 -6.08 -19.65
C MET A 3 -4.70 -5.78 -19.50
N SER A 4 -5.51 -6.78 -19.10
CA SER A 4 -6.93 -6.58 -18.78
C SER A 4 -7.10 -6.24 -17.30
N VAL A 5 -8.20 -5.55 -16.94
CA VAL A 5 -8.54 -5.17 -15.56
C VAL A 5 -8.50 -6.38 -14.62
N LYS A 6 -8.93 -7.55 -15.09
CA LYS A 6 -8.87 -8.82 -14.34
C LYS A 6 -7.44 -9.20 -13.94
N HIS A 7 -6.46 -8.95 -14.81
CA HIS A 7 -5.06 -9.24 -14.51
C HIS A 7 -4.52 -8.31 -13.43
N MET A 8 -4.88 -7.02 -13.48
CA MET A 8 -4.50 -6.06 -12.44
C MET A 8 -5.12 -6.40 -11.09
N TYR A 9 -6.40 -6.83 -11.07
CA TYR A 9 -7.05 -7.32 -9.85
C TYR A 9 -6.28 -8.49 -9.23
N ILE A 10 -5.93 -9.50 -10.03
CA ILE A 10 -5.15 -10.66 -9.57
C ILE A 10 -3.77 -10.23 -9.04
N ILE A 11 -3.10 -9.31 -9.73
CA ILE A 11 -1.79 -8.79 -9.30
C ILE A 11 -1.90 -8.09 -7.95
N ILE A 12 -2.84 -7.16 -7.78
CA ILE A 12 -3.00 -6.41 -6.52
C ILE A 12 -3.35 -7.35 -5.36
N VAL A 13 -4.27 -8.30 -5.58
CA VAL A 13 -4.64 -9.31 -4.56
C VAL A 13 -3.42 -10.16 -4.18
N THR A 14 -2.71 -10.72 -5.16
CA THR A 14 -1.59 -11.62 -4.89
C THR A 14 -0.46 -10.89 -4.16
N LEU A 15 -0.12 -9.67 -4.57
CA LEU A 15 0.89 -8.84 -3.90
C LEU A 15 0.45 -8.46 -2.47
N GLY A 16 -0.81 -8.08 -2.28
CA GLY A 16 -1.36 -7.73 -0.96
C GLY A 16 -1.37 -8.91 0.02
N VAL A 17 -1.78 -10.09 -0.45
CA VAL A 17 -1.77 -11.33 0.36
C VAL A 17 -0.34 -11.75 0.69
N LEU A 18 0.59 -11.67 -0.25
CA LEU A 18 2.01 -11.96 0.01
C LEU A 18 2.58 -10.99 1.06
N SER A 19 2.30 -9.69 0.93
CA SER A 19 2.70 -8.69 1.91
C SER A 19 2.20 -9.03 3.32
N PHE A 20 0.93 -9.41 3.44
CA PHE A 20 0.32 -9.82 4.70
C PHE A 20 1.00 -11.07 5.30
N ILE A 21 1.18 -12.12 4.50
CA ILE A 21 1.80 -13.38 4.96
C ILE A 21 3.22 -13.11 5.47
N PHE A 22 4.03 -12.36 4.72
CA PHE A 22 5.40 -12.06 5.16
C PHE A 22 5.43 -11.21 6.43
N GLY A 23 4.52 -10.24 6.58
CA GLY A 23 4.41 -9.43 7.79
C GLY A 23 4.00 -10.24 9.02
N VAL A 24 3.04 -11.16 8.88
CA VAL A 24 2.61 -12.04 9.98
C VAL A 24 3.69 -13.06 10.35
N ILE A 25 4.39 -13.64 9.37
CA ILE A 25 5.51 -14.56 9.65
C ILE A 25 6.66 -13.80 10.32
N ALA A 26 6.95 -12.57 9.90
CA ALA A 26 7.95 -11.72 10.54
C ALA A 26 7.61 -11.50 12.02
N GLU A 27 6.36 -11.16 12.34
CA GLU A 27 5.90 -10.99 13.73
C GLU A 27 6.04 -12.30 14.52
N ASN A 28 5.58 -13.44 13.99
CA ASN A 28 5.62 -14.72 14.71
C ASN A 28 7.04 -15.23 14.96
N LYS A 29 7.99 -14.93 14.07
CA LYS A 29 9.39 -15.34 14.22
C LYS A 29 10.20 -14.39 15.09
N LYS A 30 9.62 -13.27 15.55
CA LYS A 30 10.32 -12.29 16.35
C LYS A 30 10.54 -12.81 17.79
N PRO A 31 11.78 -12.93 18.28
CA PRO A 31 12.04 -13.27 19.67
C PRO A 31 11.62 -12.10 20.59
N ALA A 32 11.09 -12.44 21.77
CA ALA A 32 10.63 -11.44 22.74
C ALA A 32 11.76 -10.53 23.24
N ASN A 33 12.96 -11.09 23.48
CA ASN A 33 14.14 -10.37 23.96
C ASN A 33 15.44 -10.90 23.31
N GLY A 34 16.44 -10.02 23.16
CA GLY A 34 17.79 -10.40 22.76
C GLY A 34 18.55 -11.09 23.90
N THR A 35 19.55 -11.91 23.59
CA THR A 35 20.40 -12.52 24.63
C THR A 35 21.54 -11.58 24.98
N ALA A 36 21.63 -11.17 26.24
CA ALA A 36 22.76 -10.41 26.77
C ALA A 36 23.95 -11.35 27.01
N ILE A 37 25.08 -11.08 26.37
CA ILE A 37 26.35 -11.79 26.62
C ILE A 37 27.26 -10.82 27.39
N LEU A 38 27.63 -11.20 28.61
CA LEU A 38 28.49 -10.40 29.47
C LEU A 38 29.95 -10.59 29.07
N GLY A 39 30.59 -9.53 28.57
CA GLY A 39 32.03 -9.45 28.32
C GLY A 39 32.75 -8.66 29.42
N ASN A 40 34.08 -8.63 29.40
CA ASN A 40 34.91 -7.89 30.38
C ASN A 40 34.56 -6.38 30.39
N GLY A 41 33.61 -5.97 31.25
CA GLY A 41 33.18 -4.58 31.42
C GLY A 41 32.19 -4.05 30.37
N VAL A 42 31.67 -4.89 29.48
CA VAL A 42 30.69 -4.52 28.44
C VAL A 42 29.61 -5.60 28.29
N VAL A 43 28.38 -5.18 27.99
CA VAL A 43 27.29 -6.09 27.61
C VAL A 43 27.17 -6.06 26.09
N ILE A 44 27.33 -7.23 25.46
CA ILE A 44 27.13 -7.41 24.02
C ILE A 44 25.76 -8.02 23.83
N CYS A 45 24.85 -7.27 23.22
CA CYS A 45 23.53 -7.77 22.88
C CYS A 45 23.62 -8.58 21.59
N LYS A 46 23.39 -9.90 21.69
CA LYS A 46 23.31 -10.77 20.52
C LYS A 46 21.86 -10.92 20.10
N TYR A 47 21.52 -10.30 18.97
CA TYR A 47 20.23 -10.47 18.30
C TYR A 47 20.32 -11.69 17.37
N ARG A 48 19.43 -12.67 17.55
CA ARG A 48 19.49 -13.98 16.90
C ARG A 48 19.09 -13.83 15.43
N SER A 49 20.09 -13.63 14.55
CA SER A 49 20.02 -13.69 13.07
C SER A 49 18.58 -13.70 12.53
N ASP A 50 17.98 -12.52 12.56
CA ASP A 50 16.54 -12.33 12.44
C ASP A 50 16.14 -12.30 10.96
N HIS A 51 15.65 -13.43 10.44
CA HIS A 51 14.88 -13.43 9.19
C HIS A 51 13.69 -12.43 9.26
N THR A 52 13.28 -12.00 10.45
CA THR A 52 12.27 -10.97 10.72
C THR A 52 12.52 -9.68 9.96
N VAL A 53 13.76 -9.17 9.92
CA VAL A 53 14.07 -7.94 9.18
C VAL A 53 13.92 -8.16 7.68
N ALA A 54 14.44 -9.28 7.17
CA ALA A 54 14.33 -9.61 5.75
C ALA A 54 12.87 -9.81 5.33
N LEU A 55 12.08 -10.54 6.13
CA LEU A 55 10.66 -10.79 5.89
C LEU A 55 9.82 -9.51 6.02
N GLY A 56 10.13 -8.66 7.00
CA GLY A 56 9.49 -7.35 7.16
C GLY A 56 9.79 -6.43 5.98
N LEU A 57 11.04 -6.39 5.52
CA LEU A 57 11.42 -5.61 4.32
C LEU A 57 10.73 -6.16 3.07
N LEU A 58 10.66 -7.49 2.93
CA LEU A 58 9.95 -8.13 1.83
C LEU A 58 8.46 -7.74 1.83
N SER A 59 7.81 -7.73 3.00
CA SER A 59 6.44 -7.24 3.19
C SER A 59 6.30 -5.78 2.71
N VAL A 60 7.20 -4.89 3.09
CA VAL A 60 7.20 -3.48 2.62
C VAL A 60 7.34 -3.38 1.10
N ILE A 61 8.21 -4.20 0.48
CA ILE A 61 8.39 -4.22 -0.98
C ILE A 61 7.09 -4.65 -1.67
N PHE A 62 6.42 -5.70 -1.16
CA PHE A 62 5.15 -6.17 -1.71
C PHE A 62 4.02 -5.16 -1.51
N LEU A 63 3.96 -4.49 -0.37
CA LEU A 63 3.03 -3.37 -0.13
C LEU A 63 3.27 -2.25 -1.15
N ALA A 64 4.51 -1.79 -1.32
CA ALA A 64 4.84 -0.75 -2.29
C ALA A 64 4.49 -1.18 -3.72
N ALA A 65 4.79 -2.41 -4.10
CA ALA A 65 4.43 -2.97 -5.40
C ALA A 65 2.90 -3.00 -5.60
N SER A 66 2.12 -3.41 -4.59
CA SER A 66 0.65 -3.41 -4.65
C SER A 66 0.08 -2.00 -4.77
N ALA A 67 0.66 -1.00 -4.09
CA ALA A 67 0.22 0.37 -4.16
C ALA A 67 0.55 1.01 -5.52
N VAL A 68 1.74 0.75 -6.06
CA VAL A 68 2.13 1.20 -7.41
C VAL A 68 1.26 0.54 -8.47
N ALA A 69 1.01 -0.77 -8.37
CA ALA A 69 0.12 -1.49 -9.28
C ALA A 69 -1.32 -0.97 -9.16
N GLY A 70 -1.81 -0.76 -7.94
CA GLY A 70 -3.12 -0.18 -7.64
C GLY A 70 -3.26 1.19 -8.29
N PHE A 71 -2.36 2.12 -7.99
CA PHE A 71 -2.39 3.47 -8.56
C PHE A 71 -2.27 3.46 -10.09
N SER A 72 -1.34 2.69 -10.64
CA SER A 72 -1.15 2.59 -12.09
C SER A 72 -2.39 2.01 -12.79
N SER A 73 -3.07 1.05 -12.17
CA SER A 73 -4.27 0.43 -12.71
C SER A 73 -5.45 1.39 -12.88
N LEU A 74 -5.47 2.51 -12.14
CA LEU A 74 -6.50 3.55 -12.24
C LEU A 74 -6.35 4.44 -13.47
N PHE A 75 -5.13 4.54 -14.03
CA PHE A 75 -4.85 5.37 -15.20
C PHE A 75 -4.43 4.58 -16.44
N TYR A 76 -4.25 3.27 -16.30
CA TYR A 76 -3.86 2.42 -17.42
C TYR A 76 -4.94 2.39 -18.52
N PRO A 77 -4.57 2.61 -19.80
CA PRO A 77 -5.51 2.54 -20.91
C PRO A 77 -5.85 1.09 -21.23
N TYR A 78 -6.99 0.61 -20.75
CA TYR A 78 -7.48 -0.72 -21.09
C TYR A 78 -8.08 -0.72 -22.49
N LYS A 79 -7.74 -1.74 -23.30
CA LYS A 79 -8.23 -1.90 -24.68
C LYS A 79 -7.97 -0.68 -25.60
N GLY A 80 -6.92 0.09 -25.31
CA GLY A 80 -6.53 1.26 -26.13
C GLY A 80 -7.40 2.50 -25.94
N LYS A 81 -8.34 2.49 -24.98
CA LYS A 81 -9.14 3.66 -24.62
C LYS A 81 -8.71 4.15 -23.24
N SER A 82 -8.13 5.35 -23.18
CA SER A 82 -7.87 6.06 -21.92
C SER A 82 -9.07 6.92 -21.55
N ILE A 83 -9.19 7.22 -20.26
CA ILE A 83 -10.21 8.15 -19.76
C ILE A 83 -9.53 9.40 -19.22
N PRO A 84 -10.06 10.59 -19.51
CA PRO A 84 -9.56 11.82 -18.92
C PRO A 84 -9.66 11.76 -17.39
N GLN A 85 -8.54 12.02 -16.71
CA GLN A 85 -8.44 11.96 -15.24
C GLN A 85 -9.46 12.87 -14.54
N ALA A 86 -9.87 13.95 -15.20
CA ALA A 86 -10.90 14.88 -14.73
C ALA A 86 -12.27 14.22 -14.53
N VAL A 87 -12.61 13.19 -15.30
CA VAL A 87 -13.90 12.48 -15.18
C VAL A 87 -13.88 11.55 -13.97
N LEU A 88 -12.78 10.81 -13.76
CA LEU A 88 -12.63 9.94 -12.58
C LEU A 88 -12.60 10.73 -11.28
N LEU A 89 -11.91 11.88 -11.26
CA LEU A 89 -11.80 12.74 -10.09
C LEU A 89 -13.04 13.63 -9.86
N ARG A 90 -14.05 13.59 -10.73
CA ARG A 90 -15.32 14.29 -10.47
C ARG A 90 -16.17 13.56 -9.43
N SER A 91 -16.01 12.23 -9.30
CA SER A 91 -16.75 11.44 -8.33
C SER A 91 -16.18 11.59 -6.92
N THR A 92 -16.96 12.19 -6.02
CA THR A 92 -16.59 12.34 -4.60
C THR A 92 -16.28 11.00 -3.95
N SER A 93 -17.03 9.95 -4.28
CA SER A 93 -16.80 8.60 -3.74
C SER A 93 -15.42 8.07 -4.15
N PHE A 94 -15.03 8.23 -5.42
CA PHE A 94 -13.72 7.79 -5.90
C PHE A 94 -12.57 8.53 -5.18
N ILE A 95 -12.70 9.85 -5.00
CA ILE A 95 -11.71 10.65 -4.27
C ILE A 95 -11.57 10.18 -2.82
N VAL A 96 -12.69 9.92 -2.12
CA VAL A 96 -12.65 9.46 -0.72
C VAL A 96 -11.92 8.12 -0.62
N PHE A 97 -12.29 7.14 -1.45
CA PHE A 97 -11.63 5.83 -1.43
C PHE A 97 -10.15 5.91 -1.83
N LEU A 98 -9.79 6.79 -2.77
CA LEU A 98 -8.40 7.00 -3.16
C LEU A 98 -7.57 7.57 -1.99
N ASN A 99 -8.10 8.55 -1.26
CA ASN A 99 -7.42 9.11 -0.09
C ASN A 99 -7.30 8.09 1.04
N VAL A 100 -8.35 7.29 1.28
CA VAL A 100 -8.31 6.22 2.28
C VAL A 100 -7.27 5.16 1.88
N ALA A 101 -7.21 4.76 0.61
CA ALA A 101 -6.20 3.82 0.11
C ALA A 101 -4.78 4.39 0.30
N LEU A 102 -4.53 5.65 -0.04
CA LEU A 102 -3.23 6.31 0.17
C LEU A 102 -2.87 6.42 1.65
N GLY A 103 -3.81 6.85 2.48
CA GLY A 103 -3.62 7.01 3.93
C GLY A 103 -3.32 5.67 4.63
N THR A 104 -4.10 4.63 4.32
CA THR A 104 -3.89 3.29 4.88
C THR A 104 -2.57 2.68 4.40
N THR A 105 -2.20 2.87 3.13
CA THR A 105 -0.89 2.46 2.60
C THR A 105 0.25 3.14 3.36
N GLY A 106 0.16 4.46 3.57
CA GLY A 106 1.18 5.21 4.30
C GLY A 106 1.30 4.77 5.75
N LEU A 107 0.17 4.57 6.45
CA LEU A 107 0.16 4.06 7.81
C LEU A 107 0.73 2.64 7.89
N ALA A 108 0.37 1.75 6.97
CA ALA A 108 0.94 0.41 6.87
C ALA A 108 2.46 0.47 6.71
N ALA A 109 2.95 1.33 5.81
CA ALA A 109 4.38 1.51 5.59
C ALA A 109 5.11 2.01 6.84
N VAL A 110 4.54 2.98 7.57
CA VAL A 110 5.12 3.49 8.83
C VAL A 110 5.18 2.38 9.89
N LEU A 111 4.09 1.63 10.09
CA LEU A 111 4.04 0.54 11.08
C LEU A 111 4.98 -0.62 10.75
N LEU A 112 5.26 -0.88 9.47
CA LEU A 112 6.22 -1.88 9.05
C LEU A 112 7.68 -1.36 9.12
N LEU A 113 7.95 -0.14 8.64
CA LEU A 113 9.30 0.42 8.59
C LEU A 113 9.85 0.79 9.97
N TRP A 114 9.01 1.32 10.87
CA TRP A 114 9.43 1.73 12.21
C TRP A 114 10.14 0.62 13.01
N PRO A 115 9.55 -0.58 13.19
CA PRO A 115 10.22 -1.67 13.89
C PRO A 115 11.44 -2.19 13.13
N ILE A 116 11.42 -2.22 11.79
CA ILE A 116 12.58 -2.63 10.98
C ILE A 116 13.78 -1.71 11.23
N ILE A 117 13.56 -0.39 11.15
CA ILE A 117 14.62 0.61 11.36
C ILE A 117 15.14 0.55 12.81
N SER A 118 14.23 0.44 13.78
CA SER A 118 14.61 0.33 15.19
C SER A 118 15.45 -0.93 15.45
N GLU A 119 15.05 -2.07 14.88
CA GLU A 119 15.78 -3.34 15.01
C GLU A 119 17.15 -3.28 14.32
N GLN A 120 17.24 -2.67 13.14
CA GLN A 120 18.54 -2.40 12.48
C GLN A 120 19.45 -1.50 13.32
N LEU A 121 18.89 -0.47 13.97
CA LEU A 121 19.66 0.41 14.84
C LEU A 121 20.19 -0.33 16.07
N HIS A 122 19.38 -1.18 16.69
CA HIS A 122 19.78 -2.02 17.82
C HIS A 122 20.87 -3.03 17.45
N ILE A 123 20.78 -3.65 16.26
CA ILE A 123 21.81 -4.56 15.75
C ILE A 123 23.13 -3.82 15.50
N THR A 124 23.06 -2.60 14.95
CA THR A 124 24.26 -1.79 14.65
C THR A 124 24.92 -1.25 15.92
N ARG A 125 24.12 -0.92 16.95
CA ARG A 125 24.59 -0.40 18.25
C ARG A 125 24.50 -1.48 19.33
N ASN A 126 25.19 -2.60 19.13
CA ASN A 126 25.10 -3.79 19.98
C ASN A 126 26.02 -3.80 21.21
N ILE A 127 26.95 -2.84 21.34
CA ILE A 127 27.88 -2.74 22.47
C ILE A 127 27.37 -1.70 23.46
N HIS A 128 27.15 -2.13 24.70
CA HIS A 128 26.76 -1.25 25.79
C HIS A 128 27.80 -1.30 26.91
N HIS A 129 28.27 -0.13 27.35
CA HIS A 129 29.24 0.01 28.44
C HIS A 129 28.60 -0.06 29.84
N ASN A 130 27.28 -0.25 29.92
CA ASN A 130 26.55 -0.36 31.17
C ASN A 130 26.19 -1.84 31.43
N LEU A 131 26.59 -2.36 32.60
CA LEU A 131 26.34 -3.76 32.99
C LEU A 131 24.88 -4.06 33.36
N GLN A 132 24.03 -3.03 33.56
CA GLN A 132 22.61 -3.17 33.84
C GLN A 132 21.71 -3.05 32.61
N THR A 133 22.27 -2.92 31.40
CA THR A 133 21.46 -2.73 30.19
C THR A 133 20.77 -4.02 29.80
N GLU A 134 19.43 -4.04 29.84
CA GLU A 134 18.63 -5.05 29.13
C GLU A 134 18.80 -4.86 27.62
N CYS A 135 18.69 -5.93 26.83
CA CYS A 135 18.78 -5.89 25.36
C CYS A 135 17.38 -5.82 24.74
N PRO A 136 16.74 -4.62 24.64
CA PRO A 136 15.39 -4.50 24.12
C PRO A 136 15.37 -4.82 22.63
N THR A 137 14.33 -5.53 22.21
CA THR A 137 13.99 -5.68 20.80
C THR A 137 12.86 -4.72 20.43
N ALA A 138 12.60 -4.49 19.14
CA ALA A 138 11.50 -3.63 18.71
C ALA A 138 10.14 -4.12 19.28
N LYS A 139 9.21 -3.21 19.54
CA LYS A 139 7.92 -3.52 20.19
C LYS A 139 7.15 -4.59 19.40
N THR A 140 6.77 -5.69 20.08
CA THR A 140 5.95 -6.76 19.52
C THR A 140 4.54 -6.26 19.19
N GLY A 141 3.94 -6.82 18.16
CA GLY A 141 2.60 -6.53 17.66
C GLY A 141 2.56 -5.44 16.58
N LEU A 142 3.62 -4.66 16.41
CA LEU A 142 3.64 -3.56 15.45
C LEU A 142 3.79 -4.05 13.99
N LEU A 143 4.60 -5.09 13.75
CA LEU A 143 4.72 -5.70 12.42
C LEU A 143 3.42 -6.41 12.04
N GLY A 144 2.81 -7.12 12.99
CA GLY A 144 1.49 -7.74 12.81
C GLY A 144 0.41 -6.72 12.43
N GLY A 145 0.32 -5.60 13.16
CA GLY A 145 -0.62 -4.52 12.85
C GLY A 145 -0.37 -3.88 11.48
N GLY A 146 0.90 -3.63 11.14
CA GLY A 146 1.29 -3.14 9.81
C GLY A 146 0.92 -4.11 8.68
N ALA A 147 1.03 -5.42 8.92
CA ALA A 147 0.65 -6.45 7.95
C ALA A 147 -0.86 -6.45 7.67
N PHE A 148 -1.69 -6.31 8.70
CA PHE A 148 -3.15 -6.17 8.55
C PHE A 148 -3.51 -4.89 7.79
N LEU A 149 -2.93 -3.75 8.15
CA LEU A 149 -3.12 -2.48 7.43
C LEU A 149 -2.66 -2.54 5.96
N SER A 150 -1.62 -3.33 5.68
CA SER A 150 -1.19 -3.63 4.30
C SER A 150 -2.28 -4.38 3.51
N LEU A 151 -2.91 -5.38 4.13
CA LEU A 151 -4.01 -6.11 3.50
C LEU A 151 -5.22 -5.20 3.24
N ASP A 152 -5.58 -4.38 4.23
CA ASP A 152 -6.69 -3.42 4.11
C ASP A 152 -6.43 -2.40 3.01
N SER A 153 -5.20 -1.86 2.93
CA SER A 153 -4.75 -1.00 1.85
C SER A 153 -4.95 -1.67 0.48
N ALA A 154 -4.51 -2.92 0.31
CA ALA A 154 -4.69 -3.65 -0.94
C ALA A 154 -6.18 -3.80 -1.30
N LEU A 155 -7.05 -4.07 -0.32
CA LEU A 155 -8.51 -4.11 -0.55
C LEU A 155 -9.06 -2.76 -0.99
N PHE A 156 -8.64 -1.65 -0.38
CA PHE A 156 -9.06 -0.31 -0.81
C PHE A 156 -8.57 0.02 -2.22
N TRP A 157 -7.38 -0.42 -2.62
CA TRP A 157 -6.91 -0.30 -4.01
C TRP A 157 -7.80 -1.08 -4.99
N LEU A 158 -8.29 -2.27 -4.60
CA LEU A 158 -9.23 -3.04 -5.42
C LEU A 158 -10.60 -2.35 -5.54
N VAL A 159 -11.10 -1.75 -4.46
CA VAL A 159 -12.34 -0.96 -4.49
C VAL A 159 -12.18 0.24 -5.43
N CYS A 160 -11.04 0.95 -5.36
CA CYS A 160 -10.74 2.04 -6.30
C CYS A 160 -10.70 1.55 -7.75
N LEU A 161 -10.09 0.40 -8.01
CA LEU A 161 -10.04 -0.18 -9.35
C LEU A 161 -11.45 -0.54 -9.85
N MET A 162 -12.30 -1.13 -9.00
CA MET A 162 -13.68 -1.46 -9.33
C MET A 162 -14.51 -0.21 -9.63
N LEU A 163 -14.47 0.81 -8.77
CA LEU A 163 -15.17 2.08 -8.98
C LEU A 163 -14.69 2.78 -10.25
N SER A 164 -13.37 2.76 -10.48
CA SER A 164 -12.83 3.32 -11.71
C SER A 164 -13.36 2.58 -12.93
N ASN A 165 -13.45 1.24 -12.89
CA ASN A 165 -13.96 0.45 -13.99
C ASN A 165 -15.42 0.76 -14.31
N ASN A 166 -16.28 0.84 -13.30
CA ASN A 166 -17.69 1.18 -13.50
C ASN A 166 -17.83 2.59 -14.10
N ALA A 167 -17.11 3.57 -13.55
CA ALA A 167 -17.10 4.92 -14.12
C ALA A 167 -16.53 4.97 -15.56
N ARG A 168 -15.68 4.00 -15.93
CA ARG A 168 -15.20 3.86 -17.31
C ARG A 168 -16.30 3.41 -18.25
N ASP A 169 -17.00 2.36 -17.84
CA ASP A 169 -18.05 1.76 -18.64
C ASP A 169 -19.18 2.79 -18.86
N ASP A 170 -19.61 3.50 -17.81
CA ASP A 170 -20.60 4.57 -17.90
C ASP A 170 -20.17 5.69 -18.87
N TYR A 171 -18.93 6.17 -18.77
CA TYR A 171 -18.41 7.23 -19.65
C TYR A 171 -18.40 6.82 -21.13
N PHE A 172 -18.02 5.57 -21.43
CA PHE A 172 -17.99 5.08 -22.80
C PHE A 172 -19.39 4.77 -23.35
N GLU A 173 -20.34 4.36 -22.51
CA GLU A 173 -21.74 4.20 -22.89
C GLU A 173 -22.38 5.55 -23.23
N ASP A 174 -22.21 6.57 -22.37
CA ASP A 174 -22.69 7.92 -22.62
C ASP A 174 -22.13 8.51 -23.91
N THR A 175 -20.81 8.38 -24.12
CA THR A 175 -20.15 8.86 -25.35
C THR A 175 -20.63 8.12 -26.60
N ALA A 176 -20.92 6.82 -26.50
CA ALA A 176 -21.43 6.03 -27.62
C ALA A 176 -22.90 6.32 -27.93
N ALA A 177 -23.71 6.67 -26.93
CA ALA A 177 -25.08 7.12 -27.11
C ALA A 177 -25.12 8.48 -27.84
N ASP A 178 -24.27 9.42 -27.44
CA ASP A 178 -24.13 10.74 -28.08
C ASP A 178 -23.69 10.63 -29.55
N LEU A 179 -22.82 9.66 -29.87
CA LEU A 179 -22.37 9.40 -31.25
C LEU A 179 -23.41 8.66 -32.13
N LYS A 180 -24.38 7.95 -31.53
CA LYS A 180 -25.40 7.18 -32.26
C LYS A 180 -26.75 7.90 -32.37
N GLY A 181 -27.00 8.89 -31.51
CA GLY A 181 -28.19 9.73 -31.55
C GLY A 181 -27.91 11.02 -32.31
N GLY A 182 -28.30 11.08 -33.58
CA GLY A 182 -28.52 12.36 -34.22
C GLY A 182 -29.71 13.06 -33.55
N ASP A 183 -29.41 13.96 -32.62
CA ASP A 183 -30.10 15.23 -32.45
C ASP A 183 -29.23 16.13 -31.56
N ALA A 184 -29.00 17.35 -32.05
CA ALA A 184 -28.10 18.31 -31.45
C ALA A 184 -28.54 18.68 -30.02
N VAL A 185 -27.83 18.18 -29.01
CA VAL A 185 -27.85 18.80 -27.69
C VAL A 185 -26.86 19.96 -27.73
N ASN A 186 -27.43 21.14 -27.85
CA ASN A 186 -26.74 22.41 -27.94
C ASN A 186 -25.93 22.67 -26.66
N TYR A 187 -24.60 22.68 -26.76
CA TYR A 187 -23.65 22.97 -25.67
C TYR A 187 -23.51 24.48 -25.40
N GLU A 188 -24.57 25.28 -25.59
CA GLU A 188 -24.49 26.74 -25.50
C GLU A 188 -24.97 27.34 -24.17
N GLU A 189 -25.34 26.53 -23.15
CA GLU A 189 -25.79 27.08 -21.84
C GLU A 189 -24.84 26.89 -20.64
N ASP A 190 -23.79 26.07 -20.72
CA ASP A 190 -22.90 25.87 -19.55
C ASP A 190 -21.63 26.74 -19.52
N VAL A 191 -21.46 27.67 -20.49
CA VAL A 191 -20.33 28.63 -20.50
C VAL A 191 -20.62 29.90 -19.68
N VAL A 192 -21.86 30.13 -19.23
CA VAL A 192 -22.27 31.43 -18.64
C VAL A 192 -22.01 31.56 -17.13
N ILE A 193 -21.51 30.54 -16.42
CA ILE A 193 -21.09 30.68 -15.01
C ILE A 193 -19.57 30.70 -14.87
N LYS A 194 -18.89 31.57 -15.63
CA LYS A 194 -17.53 32.04 -15.33
C LYS A 194 -17.34 33.50 -15.76
N SER A 195 -18.22 34.36 -15.30
CA SER A 195 -17.97 35.80 -15.23
C SER A 195 -18.89 36.46 -14.21
N ALA A 196 -18.50 36.35 -12.93
CA ALA A 196 -18.82 37.29 -11.85
C ALA A 196 -17.78 37.10 -10.74
#